data_AF-A0A7S0Y626-F1
#
_entry.id   AF-A0A7S0Y626-F1
#
_cell.length_a   1.000
_cell.length_b   1.000
_cell.length_c   1.000
_cell.angle_alpha   90.00
_cell.angle_beta   90.00
_cell.angle_gamma   90.00
#
_symmetry.space_group_name_H-M   'P 1'
#
loop_
_entity.id
_entity.type
_entity.pdbx_description
1 polymer ?
#
loop_
_entity_poly.entity_id
_entity_poly.type
_entity_poly.pdbx_seq_one_letter_code
_entity_poly.pdbx_strand_id
1 'polypeptide(L)'
;GILKAARDQGRVIVTLDRRLAGRVDASQVYLVRTSNHKGALGELLADFGVEFDAQNFLARCSKCNASSYQRLTPQELDKMVTEGKLSEQVVKAMSKFYMCTGCMQVFWKGHQYESAKEKIA
;
A
#
# COMPACT_ATOMS: atom_id res chain seq x y z
N GLY A 1 -5.63 13.32 14.14
CA GLY A 1 -6.14 11.98 14.53
C GLY A 1 -7.00 11.40 13.43
N ILE A 2 -7.20 10.08 13.42
CA ILE A 2 -7.90 9.36 12.32
C ILE A 2 -9.31 9.90 12.04
N LEU A 3 -10.07 10.26 13.10
CA LEU A 3 -11.44 10.79 12.97
C LEU A 3 -11.49 12.13 12.21
N LYS A 4 -10.57 13.05 12.53
CA LYS A 4 -10.49 14.35 11.85
C LYS A 4 -10.09 14.17 10.39
N ALA A 5 -9.09 13.33 10.12
CA ALA A 5 -8.64 13.07 8.75
C ALA A 5 -9.75 12.44 7.90
N ALA A 6 -10.52 11.50 8.47
CA ALA A 6 -11.68 10.89 7.80
C ALA A 6 -12.73 11.94 7.43
N ARG A 7 -13.08 12.81 8.39
CA ARG A 7 -14.07 13.87 8.17
C ARG A 7 -13.63 14.89 7.13
N ASP A 8 -12.44 15.46 7.29
CA ASP A 8 -11.95 16.55 6.44
C ASP A 8 -11.72 16.09 4.98
N GLN A 9 -11.41 14.80 4.79
CA GLN A 9 -11.05 14.25 3.48
C GLN A 9 -12.16 13.35 2.88
N GLY A 10 -13.33 13.29 3.51
CA GLY A 10 -14.45 12.45 3.07
C GLY A 10 -14.10 10.97 2.97
N ARG A 11 -13.26 10.45 3.88
CA ARG A 11 -12.83 9.05 3.87
C ARG A 11 -13.66 8.20 4.83
N VAL A 12 -13.86 6.94 4.46
CA VAL A 12 -14.44 5.93 5.34
C VAL A 12 -13.35 5.32 6.22
N ILE A 13 -13.64 5.18 7.52
CA ILE A 13 -12.77 4.48 8.47
C ILE A 13 -13.08 2.99 8.39
N VAL A 14 -12.10 2.18 8.00
CA VAL A 14 -12.19 0.72 8.09
C VAL A 14 -11.58 0.27 9.41
N THR A 15 -12.31 -0.49 10.22
CA THR A 15 -11.83 -0.92 11.54
C THR A 15 -12.43 -2.26 11.98
N LEU A 16 -11.73 -2.98 12.86
CA LEU A 16 -12.27 -4.09 13.67
C LEU A 16 -12.69 -3.64 15.07
N ASP A 17 -12.32 -2.42 15.48
CA ASP A 17 -12.61 -1.87 16.80
C ASP A 17 -14.07 -1.40 16.87
N ARG A 18 -14.89 -2.21 17.53
CA ARG A 18 -16.31 -1.91 17.79
C ARG A 18 -16.52 -0.66 18.62
N ARG A 19 -15.59 -0.33 19.54
CA ARG A 19 -15.68 0.89 20.36
C ARG A 19 -15.41 2.12 19.51
N LEU A 20 -14.44 2.05 18.60
CA LEU A 20 -14.21 3.11 17.63
C LEU A 20 -15.42 3.26 16.70
N ALA A 21 -15.95 2.16 16.17
CA ALA A 21 -17.11 2.18 15.29
C ALA A 21 -18.35 2.81 15.96
N GLY A 22 -18.58 2.54 17.25
CA GLY A 22 -19.68 3.16 18.00
C GLY A 22 -19.53 4.66 18.31
N ARG A 23 -18.36 5.27 18.02
CA ARG A 23 -18.09 6.70 18.24
C ARG A 23 -18.12 7.53 16.95
N VAL A 24 -18.30 6.90 15.81
CA VAL A 24 -18.27 7.53 14.49
C VAL A 24 -19.66 7.43 13.86
N ASP A 25 -20.02 8.41 13.05
CA ASP A 25 -21.23 8.34 12.24
C ASP A 25 -21.21 7.06 11.38
N ALA A 26 -22.34 6.35 11.32
CA ALA A 26 -22.45 5.09 10.57
C ALA A 26 -22.09 5.26 9.09
N SER A 27 -22.29 6.46 8.52
CA SER A 27 -21.90 6.78 7.14
C SER A 27 -20.38 6.95 6.94
N GLN A 28 -19.61 7.10 8.02
CA GLN A 28 -18.16 7.31 7.98
C GLN A 28 -17.33 6.12 8.50
N VAL A 29 -17.97 5.01 8.88
CA VAL A 29 -17.25 3.85 9.39
C VAL A 29 -17.74 2.55 8.76
N TYR A 30 -16.78 1.70 8.43
CA TYR A 30 -17.00 0.33 8.01
C TYR A 30 -16.37 -0.60 9.05
N LEU A 31 -17.23 -1.32 9.78
CA LEU A 31 -16.81 -2.32 10.76
C LEU A 31 -16.63 -3.65 10.06
N VAL A 32 -15.38 -4.09 9.92
CA VAL A 32 -15.03 -5.37 9.31
C VAL A 32 -15.63 -6.51 10.12
N ARG A 33 -16.25 -7.48 9.44
CA ARG A 33 -17.00 -8.57 10.10
C ARG A 33 -16.08 -9.72 10.52
N THR A 34 -14.95 -9.90 9.85
CA THR A 34 -13.99 -10.98 10.12
C THR A 34 -12.62 -10.47 10.59
N SER A 35 -12.01 -11.14 11.57
CA SER A 35 -10.64 -10.85 12.01
C SER A 35 -9.57 -11.49 11.13
N ASN A 36 -9.94 -12.39 10.22
CA ASN A 36 -9.00 -13.00 9.27
C ASN A 36 -8.63 -11.99 8.18
N HIS A 37 -7.34 -11.74 7.97
CA HIS A 37 -6.87 -10.67 7.08
C HIS A 37 -7.27 -10.89 5.61
N LYS A 38 -7.28 -12.15 5.14
CA LYS A 38 -7.72 -12.48 3.78
C LYS A 38 -9.22 -12.31 3.63
N GLY A 39 -9.98 -12.78 4.62
CA GLY A 39 -11.43 -12.58 4.66
C GLY A 39 -11.80 -11.10 4.69
N ALA A 40 -11.11 -10.29 5.50
CA ALA A 40 -11.32 -8.86 5.63
C ALA A 40 -11.03 -8.13 4.32
N LEU A 41 -9.95 -8.50 3.62
CA LEU A 41 -9.65 -7.94 2.30
C LEU A 41 -10.75 -8.29 1.29
N GLY A 42 -11.14 -9.56 1.18
CA GLY A 42 -12.21 -9.98 0.25
C GLY A 42 -13.55 -9.30 0.55
N GLU A 43 -13.89 -9.17 1.84
CA GLU A 43 -15.06 -8.42 2.31
C GLU A 43 -15.03 -6.96 1.85
N LEU A 44 -13.90 -6.27 2.03
CA LEU A 44 -13.74 -4.88 1.62
C LEU A 44 -13.79 -4.70 0.11
N LEU A 45 -13.14 -5.59 -0.65
CA LEU A 45 -13.17 -5.52 -2.12
C LEU A 45 -14.60 -5.69 -2.65
N ALA A 46 -15.36 -6.64 -2.09
CA ALA A 46 -16.75 -6.88 -2.48
C ALA A 46 -17.69 -5.72 -2.08
N ASP A 47 -17.67 -5.30 -0.81
CA ASP A 47 -18.60 -4.29 -0.28
C ASP A 47 -18.35 -2.89 -0.87
N PHE A 48 -17.11 -2.57 -1.25
CA PHE A 48 -16.75 -1.29 -1.89
C PHE A 48 -16.67 -1.35 -3.43
N GLY A 49 -16.89 -2.52 -4.05
CA GLY A 49 -16.79 -2.69 -5.50
C GLY A 49 -15.40 -2.38 -6.05
N VAL A 50 -14.36 -2.73 -5.31
CA VAL A 50 -12.97 -2.49 -5.74
C VAL A 50 -12.49 -3.66 -6.59
N GLU A 51 -12.28 -3.40 -7.87
CA GLU A 51 -11.77 -4.38 -8.82
C GLU A 51 -10.25 -4.29 -8.97
N PHE A 52 -9.62 -5.42 -9.35
CA PHE A 52 -8.20 -5.42 -9.66
C PHE A 52 -7.92 -4.65 -10.95
N ASP A 53 -7.22 -3.53 -10.81
CA ASP A 53 -6.69 -2.78 -11.93
C ASP A 53 -5.16 -2.92 -11.98
N ALA A 54 -4.67 -3.66 -12.98
CA ALA A 54 -3.24 -3.89 -13.18
C ALA A 54 -2.44 -2.59 -13.42
N GLN A 55 -3.06 -1.52 -13.93
CA GLN A 55 -2.39 -0.24 -14.17
C GLN A 55 -2.20 0.56 -12.89
N ASN A 56 -3.19 0.52 -11.99
CA ASN A 56 -3.17 1.25 -10.71
C ASN A 56 -2.73 0.38 -9.52
N PHE A 57 -2.47 -0.92 -9.75
CA PHE A 57 -2.00 -1.84 -8.73
C PHE A 57 -0.66 -1.41 -8.12
N LEU A 58 -0.65 -1.16 -6.81
CA LEU A 58 0.50 -0.65 -6.06
C LEU A 58 1.09 0.66 -6.63
N ALA A 59 0.26 1.47 -7.29
CA ALA A 59 0.63 2.78 -7.83
C ALA A 59 0.81 3.87 -6.75
N ARG A 60 0.57 3.56 -5.47
CA ARG A 60 0.80 4.45 -4.33
C ARG A 60 1.80 3.84 -3.35
N CYS A 61 2.53 4.70 -2.66
CA CYS A 61 3.51 4.30 -1.67
C CYS A 61 2.83 3.64 -0.46
N SER A 62 3.16 2.39 -0.16
CA SER A 62 2.64 1.70 1.02
C SER A 62 3.09 2.31 2.35
N LYS A 63 4.12 3.17 2.33
CA LYS A 63 4.64 3.87 3.52
C LYS A 63 4.02 5.25 3.74
N CYS A 64 3.88 6.06 2.68
CA CYS A 64 3.42 7.46 2.80
C CYS A 64 2.21 7.82 1.93
N ASN A 65 1.68 6.89 1.14
CA ASN A 65 0.54 7.06 0.25
C ASN A 65 0.71 8.10 -0.89
N ALA A 66 1.92 8.59 -1.14
CA ALA A 66 2.22 9.39 -2.33
C ALA A 66 1.98 8.56 -3.60
N SER A 67 1.49 9.20 -4.66
CA SER A 67 1.20 8.58 -5.97
C SER A 67 2.33 8.75 -6.99
N SER A 68 3.45 9.33 -6.58
CA SER A 68 4.56 9.63 -7.48
C SER A 68 5.80 8.81 -7.11
N TYR A 69 6.41 8.26 -8.15
CA TYR A 69 7.62 7.46 -8.11
C TYR A 69 8.60 7.92 -9.18
N GLN A 70 9.87 7.88 -8.84
CA GLN A 70 10.98 7.98 -9.78
C GLN A 70 11.52 6.59 -10.05
N ARG A 71 11.69 6.23 -11.32
CA ARG A 71 12.43 5.01 -11.67
C ARG A 71 13.93 5.26 -11.48
N LEU A 72 14.59 4.37 -10.74
CA LEU A 72 16.03 4.47 -10.51
C LEU A 72 16.82 3.95 -11.70
N THR A 73 17.89 4.66 -12.03
CA THR A 73 18.89 4.31 -13.04
C THR A 73 19.92 3.33 -12.48
N PRO A 74 20.68 2.61 -13.32
CA PRO A 74 21.76 1.75 -12.86
C PRO A 74 22.80 2.48 -12.00
N GLN A 75 23.14 3.72 -12.35
CA GLN A 75 24.11 4.53 -11.60
C GLN A 75 23.60 4.90 -10.20
N GLU A 76 22.30 5.20 -10.06
CA GLU A 76 21.70 5.47 -8.75
C GLU A 76 21.64 4.22 -7.87
N LEU A 77 21.39 3.05 -8.48
CA LEU A 77 21.39 1.77 -7.76
C LEU A 77 22.79 1.42 -7.26
N ASP A 78 23.83 1.59 -8.08
CA ASP A 78 25.22 1.35 -7.69
C ASP A 78 25.66 2.23 -6.52
N LYS A 79 25.30 3.52 -6.56
CA LYS A 79 25.50 4.45 -5.45
C LYS A 79 24.81 3.96 -4.18
N MET A 80 23.55 3.52 -4.26
CA MET A 80 22.81 3.01 -3.10
C MET A 80 23.42 1.73 -2.52
N VAL A 81 24.00 0.86 -3.36
CA VAL A 81 24.71 -0.34 -2.92
C VAL A 81 26.00 0.04 -2.18
N THR A 82 26.78 0.98 -2.74
CA THR A 82 28.01 1.47 -2.12
C THR A 82 27.75 2.17 -0.79
N GLU A 83 26.62 2.89 -0.68
CA GLU A 83 26.15 3.53 0.57
C GLU A 83 25.52 2.53 1.57
N GLY A 84 25.41 1.24 1.23
CA GLY A 84 24.82 0.22 2.09
C GLY A 84 23.30 0.32 2.27
N LYS A 85 22.61 1.12 1.43
CA LYS A 85 21.14 1.30 1.47
C LYS A 85 20.39 0.21 0.74
N LEU A 86 21.05 -0.50 -0.18
CA LEU A 86 20.49 -1.60 -0.94
C LEU A 86 21.52 -2.72 -1.05
N SER A 87 21.07 -3.98 -1.01
CA SER A 87 22.00 -5.10 -1.18
C SER A 87 22.27 -5.37 -2.66
N GLU A 88 23.52 -5.71 -2.98
CA GLU A 88 23.94 -6.07 -4.33
C GLU A 88 23.14 -7.27 -4.88
N GLN A 89 22.82 -8.24 -4.01
CA GLN A 89 22.01 -9.41 -4.36
C GLN A 89 20.61 -9.01 -4.89
N VAL A 90 19.97 -8.02 -4.27
CA VAL A 90 18.65 -7.53 -4.70
C VAL A 90 18.76 -6.83 -6.05
N VAL A 91 19.79 -6.00 -6.26
CA VAL A 91 20.03 -5.33 -7.55
C VAL A 91 20.29 -6.32 -8.68
N LYS A 92 21.02 -7.41 -8.41
CA LYS A 92 21.26 -8.50 -9.39
C LYS A 92 19.99 -9.29 -9.71
N ALA A 93 19.12 -9.50 -8.72
CA ALA A 93 17.93 -10.32 -8.89
C ALA A 93 16.76 -9.58 -9.56
N MET A 94 16.73 -8.25 -9.48
CA MET A 94 15.55 -7.45 -9.86
C MET A 94 15.86 -6.50 -11.02
N SER A 95 14.88 -6.30 -11.90
CA SER A 95 15.09 -5.54 -13.14
C SER A 95 14.70 -4.07 -13.06
N LYS A 96 13.77 -3.70 -12.17
CA LYS A 96 13.20 -2.35 -12.09
C LYS A 96 13.03 -1.94 -10.63
N PHE A 97 13.52 -0.74 -10.34
CA PHE A 97 13.42 -0.12 -9.03
C PHE A 97 12.74 1.22 -9.13
N TYR A 98 11.92 1.52 -8.14
CA TYR A 98 11.14 2.73 -8.03
C TYR A 98 11.36 3.35 -6.66
N MET A 99 11.65 4.63 -6.61
CA MET A 99 11.79 5.40 -5.38
C MET A 99 10.58 6.31 -5.22
N CYS A 100 9.92 6.25 -4.07
CA CYS A 100 8.83 7.17 -3.77
C CYS A 100 9.37 8.60 -3.63
N THR A 101 8.77 9.56 -4.34
CA THR A 101 9.20 10.97 -4.28
C THR A 101 8.77 11.68 -2.99
N GLY A 102 7.86 11.07 -2.21
CA GLY A 102 7.40 11.62 -0.92
C GLY A 102 8.25 11.18 0.28
N CYS A 103 8.63 9.90 0.36
CA CYS A 103 9.34 9.37 1.52
C CYS A 103 10.67 8.67 1.20
N MET A 104 11.11 8.70 -0.06
CA MET A 104 12.36 8.13 -0.56
C MET A 104 12.51 6.61 -0.35
N GLN A 105 11.41 5.91 -0.01
CA GLN A 105 11.41 4.45 0.08
C GLN A 105 11.58 3.85 -1.31
N VAL A 106 12.49 2.86 -1.42
CA VAL A 106 12.75 2.11 -2.65
C VAL A 106 11.92 0.84 -2.69
N PHE A 107 11.35 0.54 -3.86
CA PHE A 107 10.48 -0.59 -4.13
C PHE A 107 10.89 -1.29 -5.44
N TRP A 108 10.58 -2.58 -5.55
CA TRP A 108 10.77 -3.40 -6.74
C TRP A 108 9.72 -4.51 -6.79
N LYS A 109 9.51 -5.11 -7.96
CA LYS A 109 8.57 -6.23 -8.13
C LYS A 109 9.22 -7.56 -7.74
N GLY A 110 9.23 -7.85 -6.44
CA GLY A 110 9.68 -9.13 -5.89
C GLY A 110 8.53 -9.99 -5.36
N HIS A 111 8.85 -10.98 -4.52
CA HIS A 111 7.85 -11.90 -3.91
C HIS A 111 6.65 -11.19 -3.25
N GLN A 112 6.88 -10.07 -2.56
CA GLN A 112 5.78 -9.32 -1.94
C GLN A 112 4.80 -8.71 -2.95
N TYR A 113 5.29 -8.30 -4.12
CA TYR A 113 4.47 -7.78 -5.20
C TYR A 113 3.60 -8.91 -5.78
N GLU A 114 4.19 -10.07 -6.08
CA GLU A 114 3.44 -11.21 -6.63
C GLU A 114 2.42 -11.75 -5.62
N SER A 115 2.80 -11.91 -4.36
CA SER A 115 1.87 -12.34 -3.30
C SER A 115 0.71 -11.37 -3.06
N ALA A 116 0.93 -10.07 -3.27
CA ALA A 116 -0.15 -9.09 -3.20
C ALA A 116 -1.08 -9.18 -4.43
N LYS A 117 -0.51 -9.42 -5.62
CA LYS A 117 -1.26 -9.57 -6.87
C LYS A 117 -2.17 -10.79 -6.83
N GLU A 118 -1.65 -11.94 -6.40
CA GLU A 118 -2.42 -13.20 -6.26
C GLU A 118 -3.60 -13.13 -5.28
N LYS A 119 -3.59 -12.17 -4.35
CA LYS A 119 -4.66 -12.02 -3.35
C LYS A 119 -5.79 -11.10 -3.80
N ILE A 120 -5.53 -10.26 -4.80
CA ILE A 120 -6.45 -9.21 -5.25
C ILE A 120 -6.98 -9.52 -6.67
N ALA A 121 -6.19 -10.21 -7.49
CA ALA A 121 -6.63 -10.78 -8.77
C ALA A 121 -7.49 -12.02 -8.56
#